data_AF-A0A1X4IBR7-F1
#
_entry.id   AF-A0A1X4IBR7-F1
#
_cell.length_a   1.000
_cell.length_b   1.000
_cell.length_c   1.000
_cell.angle_alpha   90.00
_cell.angle_beta   90.00
_cell.angle_gamma   90.00
#
_symmetry.space_group_name_H-M   'P 1'
#
loop_
_entity.id
_entity.type
_entity.pdbx_description
1 polymer ?
#
loop_
_entity_poly.entity_id
_entity_poly.type
_entity_poly.pdbx_seq_one_letter_code
_entity_poly.pdbx_strand_id
1 'polypeptide(L)'
;MTHAMLKGSNVPLEATTVRAVLRWSPGQGVPDIDASALLLGSDGRVRSDEDFVFYNQPRHPAGQVWRLGKKRVAEGLTDTIQTDLAGVESGVGRILLVASADGVAFDRVRDLRILLYDAQAADGDALAYFDIKPETGEETALICGELYRRGEGWKFRALGEGYSNGLKGLATDFGISVDESEAAQEPDPSDVTQLPPPTAHVPASDRTSSEALTQPQAPLVPPAPEVSRPLPPEQPAGVPAQPAYGYPPQQPAATQPAYGYPQPTSQPAYGYPPAPATAAAGAPGGYGFPPPAAASPDPDFRLPPQGPQFIGR
;
A
#
# COMPACT_ATOMS: atom_id res chain seq x y z
N MET A 1 16.01 -2.62 -16.27
CA MET A 1 14.94 -3.60 -16.63
C MET A 1 14.25 -4.03 -15.36
N THR A 2 12.98 -3.65 -15.22
CA THR A 2 12.15 -4.01 -14.07
C THR A 2 11.73 -5.48 -14.12
N HIS A 3 11.85 -6.18 -12.98
CA HIS A 3 11.44 -7.58 -12.89
C HIS A 3 9.94 -7.72 -12.55
N ALA A 4 9.15 -8.30 -13.44
CA ALA A 4 7.76 -8.65 -13.16
C ALA A 4 7.69 -9.95 -12.35
N MET A 5 6.97 -9.95 -11.24
CA MET A 5 6.91 -11.08 -10.30
C MET A 5 5.57 -11.81 -10.36
N LEU A 6 5.62 -13.12 -10.12
CA LEU A 6 4.44 -13.95 -9.87
C LEU A 6 4.28 -14.20 -8.37
N LYS A 7 3.06 -14.51 -7.91
CA LYS A 7 2.80 -14.94 -6.53
C LYS A 7 3.74 -16.09 -6.14
N GLY A 8 4.41 -15.97 -4.99
CA GLY A 8 5.42 -16.90 -4.47
C GLY A 8 6.84 -16.71 -5.03
N SER A 9 7.03 -15.94 -6.11
CA SER A 9 8.37 -15.68 -6.65
C SER A 9 9.17 -14.74 -5.74
N ASN A 10 10.50 -14.80 -5.85
CA ASN A 10 11.40 -13.96 -5.08
C ASN A 10 12.58 -13.45 -5.91
N VAL A 11 13.09 -12.28 -5.55
CA VAL A 11 14.20 -11.59 -6.23
C VAL A 11 15.21 -11.13 -5.17
N PRO A 12 16.53 -11.32 -5.40
CA PRO A 12 17.54 -10.72 -4.51
C PRO A 12 17.50 -9.19 -4.58
N LEU A 13 17.83 -8.54 -3.47
CA LEU A 13 17.90 -7.09 -3.35
C LEU A 13 19.35 -6.69 -3.07
N GLU A 14 19.96 -6.02 -4.05
CA GLU A 14 21.31 -5.44 -3.91
C GLU A 14 21.27 -4.03 -3.30
N ALA A 15 20.08 -3.41 -3.23
CA ALA A 15 19.88 -2.09 -2.66
C ALA A 15 20.00 -2.12 -1.13
N THR A 16 20.73 -1.16 -0.57
CA THR A 16 20.85 -0.99 0.89
C THR A 16 19.60 -0.37 1.50
N THR A 17 18.91 0.49 0.75
CA THR A 17 17.65 1.10 1.14
C THR A 17 16.61 0.84 0.06
N VAL A 18 15.52 0.16 0.43
CA VAL A 18 14.43 -0.16 -0.49
C VAL A 18 13.23 0.74 -0.21
N ARG A 19 12.63 1.26 -1.28
CA ARG A 19 11.37 1.98 -1.25
C ARG A 19 10.29 1.12 -1.90
N ALA A 20 9.39 0.60 -1.07
CA ALA A 20 8.23 -0.16 -1.50
C ALA A 20 7.02 0.77 -1.67
N VAL A 21 6.55 0.91 -2.90
CA VAL A 21 5.42 1.77 -3.27
C VAL A 21 4.23 0.88 -3.59
N LEU A 22 3.19 0.96 -2.76
CA LEU A 22 1.86 0.47 -3.14
C LEU A 22 1.23 1.49 -4.08
N ARG A 23 0.61 1.00 -5.16
CA ARG A 23 -0.10 1.81 -6.15
C ARG A 23 -1.43 1.17 -6.51
N TRP A 24 -2.47 1.98 -6.65
CA TRP A 24 -3.80 1.55 -7.09
C TRP A 24 -4.52 2.64 -7.87
N SER A 25 -5.48 2.25 -8.69
CA SER A 25 -6.31 3.16 -9.48
C SER A 25 -7.42 3.78 -8.61
N PRO A 26 -7.58 5.13 -8.60
CA PRO A 26 -8.69 5.77 -7.92
C PRO A 26 -10.00 5.54 -8.69
N GLY A 27 -11.13 5.59 -7.99
CA GLY A 27 -12.44 5.44 -8.61
C GLY A 27 -13.59 5.60 -7.62
N GLN A 28 -14.81 5.66 -8.14
CA GLN A 28 -16.00 5.69 -7.29
C GLN A 28 -16.11 4.39 -6.49
N GLY A 29 -16.21 4.51 -5.17
CA GLY A 29 -16.32 3.36 -4.27
C GLY A 29 -15.04 2.56 -4.08
N VAL A 30 -13.89 3.03 -4.59
CA VAL A 30 -12.57 2.47 -4.25
C VAL A 30 -12.21 2.95 -2.83
N PRO A 31 -11.84 2.04 -1.91
CA PRO A 31 -11.46 2.44 -0.56
C PRO A 31 -10.15 3.22 -0.53
N ASP A 32 -9.93 3.91 0.59
CA ASP A 32 -8.60 4.41 0.91
C ASP A 32 -7.72 3.24 1.40
N ILE A 33 -6.52 3.12 0.86
CA ILE A 33 -5.61 2.00 1.12
C ILE A 33 -4.40 2.53 1.86
N ASP A 34 -4.14 1.98 3.04
CA ASP A 34 -2.96 2.28 3.85
C ASP A 34 -1.88 1.21 3.69
N ALA A 35 -0.65 1.66 3.46
CA ALA A 35 0.53 0.82 3.56
C ALA A 35 0.98 0.71 5.02
N SER A 36 1.25 -0.51 5.46
CA SER A 36 1.83 -0.80 6.77
C SER A 36 2.98 -1.80 6.64
N ALA A 37 3.83 -1.89 7.65
CA ALA A 37 4.91 -2.86 7.72
C ALA A 37 4.99 -3.53 9.09
N LEU A 38 5.18 -4.85 9.12
CA LEU A 38 5.37 -5.62 10.36
C LEU A 38 6.78 -6.20 10.34
N LEU A 39 7.60 -5.88 11.34
CA LEU A 39 8.94 -6.40 11.52
C LEU A 39 8.84 -7.68 12.36
N LEU A 40 9.29 -8.79 11.80
CA LEU A 40 9.15 -10.11 12.40
C LEU A 40 10.50 -10.69 12.83
N GLY A 41 10.50 -11.27 14.03
CA GLY A 41 11.58 -12.04 14.60
C GLY A 41 11.83 -13.38 13.89
N SER A 42 12.76 -14.15 14.45
CA SER A 42 13.09 -15.50 13.97
C SER A 42 11.95 -16.51 14.17
N ASP A 43 11.07 -16.26 15.14
CA ASP A 43 9.84 -17.02 15.39
C ASP A 43 8.70 -16.67 14.42
N GLY A 44 8.88 -15.64 13.59
CA GLY A 44 7.86 -15.16 12.67
C GLY A 44 6.77 -14.32 13.32
N ARG A 45 7.00 -13.77 14.52
CA ARG A 45 6.08 -12.86 15.20
C ARG A 45 6.75 -11.50 15.42
N VAL A 46 5.96 -10.47 15.70
CA VAL A 46 6.50 -9.21 16.20
C VAL A 46 7.10 -9.44 17.59
N ARG A 47 8.12 -8.66 17.96
CA ARG A 47 8.75 -8.77 19.30
C ARG A 47 8.04 -7.87 20.32
N SER A 48 7.42 -6.80 19.82
CA SER A 48 6.58 -5.86 20.55
C SER A 48 5.67 -5.13 19.58
N ASP A 49 4.67 -4.39 20.08
CA ASP A 49 3.78 -3.59 19.23
C ASP A 49 4.54 -2.47 18.48
N GLU A 50 5.75 -2.11 18.93
CA GLU A 50 6.63 -1.16 18.27
C GLU A 50 7.15 -1.66 16.90
N ASP A 51 7.19 -2.98 16.68
CA ASP A 51 7.57 -3.60 15.40
C ASP A 51 6.49 -3.42 14.32
N PHE A 52 5.39 -2.71 14.61
CA PHE A 52 4.35 -2.37 13.66
C PHE A 52 4.44 -0.91 13.20
N VAL A 53 4.71 -0.69 11.91
CA VAL A 53 4.74 0.62 11.27
C VAL A 53 3.46 0.81 10.47
N PHE A 54 2.67 1.82 10.83
CA PHE A 54 1.38 2.12 10.20
C PHE A 54 1.11 3.63 10.27
N TYR A 55 -0.11 4.08 9.97
CA TYR A 55 -0.37 5.52 9.87
C TYR A 55 -0.21 6.30 11.19
N ASN A 56 -0.54 5.69 12.34
CA ASN A 56 -0.40 6.34 13.66
C ASN A 56 1.03 6.22 14.22
N GLN A 57 1.77 5.22 13.76
CA GLN A 57 3.19 5.00 14.07
C GLN A 57 3.99 4.92 12.77
N PRO A 58 4.24 6.05 12.08
CA PRO A 58 4.81 6.04 10.74
C PRO A 58 6.30 5.69 10.72
N ARG A 59 6.96 5.50 11.87
CA ARG A 59 8.38 5.17 11.95
C ARG A 59 8.63 4.18 13.08
N HIS A 60 9.36 3.12 12.77
CA HIS A 60 9.86 2.18 13.76
C HIS A 60 10.87 2.88 14.71
N PRO A 61 10.92 2.58 16.02
CA PRO A 61 11.83 3.25 16.96
C PRO A 61 13.31 3.16 16.58
N ALA A 62 13.74 2.02 16.01
CA ALA A 62 15.12 1.88 15.50
C ALA A 62 15.43 2.74 14.25
N GLY A 63 14.42 3.38 13.64
CA GLY A 63 14.60 4.30 12.52
C GLY A 63 14.79 3.65 11.14
N GLN A 64 14.82 2.32 11.06
CA GLN A 64 15.17 1.59 9.84
C GLN A 64 13.98 1.33 8.91
N VAL A 65 12.75 1.43 9.40
CA VAL A 65 11.52 1.29 8.61
C VAL A 65 10.63 2.47 8.89
N TRP A 66 10.14 3.14 7.84
CA TRP A 66 9.22 4.25 7.97
C TRP A 66 8.28 4.36 6.77
N ARG A 67 7.09 4.87 7.02
CA ARG A 67 6.09 5.23 6.04
C ARG A 67 6.32 6.67 5.58
N LEU A 68 6.40 6.88 4.27
CA LEU A 68 6.44 8.20 3.64
C LEU A 68 5.04 8.78 3.40
N GLY A 69 4.02 7.93 3.44
CA GLY A 69 2.62 8.31 3.34
C GLY A 69 2.09 8.36 1.92
N LYS A 70 0.81 8.75 1.84
CA LYS A 70 0.02 8.72 0.61
C LYS A 70 0.36 9.86 -0.33
N LYS A 71 0.40 9.58 -1.63
CA LYS A 71 0.56 10.58 -2.70
C LYS A 71 -0.32 10.24 -3.89
N ARG A 72 -0.76 11.27 -4.61
CA ARG A 72 -1.41 11.13 -5.92
C ARG A 72 -0.40 11.39 -7.03
N VAL A 73 -0.25 10.44 -7.93
CA VAL A 73 0.61 10.51 -9.12
C VAL A 73 -0.24 10.36 -10.38
N ALA A 74 0.37 10.52 -11.56
CA ALA A 74 -0.35 10.41 -12.83
C ALA A 74 -0.96 9.01 -13.03
N GLU A 75 -0.28 7.98 -12.54
CA GLU A 75 -0.65 6.57 -12.67
C GLU A 75 -1.63 6.08 -11.60
N GLY A 76 -1.97 6.90 -10.61
CA GLY A 76 -2.93 6.52 -9.56
C GLY A 76 -2.64 7.11 -8.18
N LEU A 77 -3.20 6.47 -7.16
CA LEU A 77 -2.89 6.71 -5.76
C LEU A 77 -1.75 5.81 -5.32
N THR A 78 -0.93 6.30 -4.39
CA THR A 78 0.21 5.57 -3.83
C THR A 78 0.30 5.74 -2.33
N ASP A 79 0.87 4.75 -1.66
CA ASP A 79 1.38 4.83 -0.29
C ASP A 79 2.70 4.08 -0.22
N THR A 80 3.65 4.59 0.57
CA THR A 80 5.04 4.18 0.46
C THR A 80 5.65 3.83 1.81
N ILE A 81 6.29 2.67 1.89
CA ILE A 81 7.17 2.25 2.97
C ILE A 81 8.61 2.30 2.47
N GLN A 82 9.50 2.88 3.26
CA GLN A 82 10.93 2.87 3.01
C GLN A 82 11.63 2.12 4.14
N THR A 83 12.58 1.27 3.74
CA THR A 83 13.33 0.40 4.64
C THR A 83 14.81 0.50 4.35
N ASP A 84 15.60 0.91 5.33
CA ASP A 84 17.06 0.81 5.32
C ASP A 84 17.50 -0.58 5.78
N LEU A 85 17.59 -1.50 4.81
CA LEU A 85 17.90 -2.92 5.00
C LEU A 85 19.29 -3.15 5.61
N ALA A 86 20.24 -2.26 5.35
CA ALA A 86 21.62 -2.39 5.84
C ALA A 86 21.70 -2.19 7.35
N GLY A 87 20.89 -1.28 7.91
CA GLY A 87 20.88 -1.04 9.35
C GLY A 87 19.77 -1.78 10.11
N VAL A 88 18.90 -2.56 9.45
CA VAL A 88 17.95 -3.44 10.17
C VAL A 88 18.74 -4.36 11.09
N GLU A 89 18.36 -4.38 12.36
CA GLU A 89 18.96 -5.22 13.39
C GLU A 89 18.77 -6.72 13.13
N SER A 90 19.71 -7.54 13.62
CA SER A 90 19.73 -8.99 13.36
C SER A 90 18.56 -9.77 13.97
N GLY A 91 17.86 -9.18 14.94
CA GLY A 91 16.64 -9.76 15.52
C GLY A 91 15.50 -9.84 14.51
N VAL A 92 15.47 -8.95 13.52
CA VAL A 92 14.44 -8.91 12.47
C VAL A 92 14.89 -9.70 11.24
N GLY A 93 14.23 -10.83 11.03
CA GLY A 93 14.48 -11.72 9.89
C GLY A 93 13.59 -11.45 8.69
N ARG A 94 12.41 -10.88 8.91
CA ARG A 94 11.39 -10.59 7.89
C ARG A 94 10.68 -9.27 8.15
N ILE A 95 10.27 -8.60 7.08
CA ILE A 95 9.44 -7.39 7.13
C ILE A 95 8.29 -7.59 6.15
N LEU A 96 7.07 -7.74 6.66
CA LEU A 96 5.88 -7.84 5.83
C LEU A 96 5.47 -6.45 5.36
N LEU A 97 5.03 -6.36 4.11
CA LEU A 97 4.48 -5.15 3.51
C LEU A 97 2.99 -5.39 3.25
N VAL A 98 2.15 -4.65 3.97
CA VAL A 98 0.71 -4.88 4.06
C VAL A 98 -0.05 -3.70 3.47
N ALA A 99 -1.07 -4.00 2.68
CA ALA A 99 -2.10 -3.05 2.27
C ALA A 99 -3.38 -3.33 3.08
N SER A 100 -4.01 -2.30 3.61
CA SER A 100 -5.28 -2.43 4.33
C SER A 100 -6.25 -1.34 3.96
N ALA A 101 -7.54 -1.66 3.97
CA ALA A 101 -8.65 -0.73 3.81
C ALA A 101 -9.57 -0.84 5.03
N ASP A 102 -9.98 0.31 5.58
CA ASP A 102 -10.76 0.35 6.81
C ASP A 102 -12.20 -0.15 6.58
N GLY A 103 -12.45 -1.42 6.95
CA GLY A 103 -13.77 -2.05 6.88
C GLY A 103 -14.33 -2.26 5.47
N VAL A 104 -13.57 -1.94 4.42
CA VAL A 104 -14.02 -2.04 3.02
C VAL A 104 -13.18 -3.06 2.27
N ALA A 105 -13.86 -3.94 1.53
CA ALA A 105 -13.20 -5.03 0.80
C ALA A 105 -12.45 -4.53 -0.43
N PHE A 106 -11.46 -5.33 -0.87
CA PHE A 106 -10.60 -5.01 -2.01
C PHE A 106 -11.24 -5.34 -3.38
N ASP A 107 -12.50 -5.82 -3.44
CA ASP A 107 -13.23 -6.15 -4.68
C ASP A 107 -13.28 -5.01 -5.71
N ARG A 108 -13.35 -3.76 -5.23
CA ARG A 108 -13.41 -2.55 -6.05
C ARG A 108 -12.04 -1.96 -6.38
N VAL A 109 -10.98 -2.43 -5.74
CA VAL A 109 -9.62 -1.93 -5.97
C VAL A 109 -9.09 -2.46 -7.29
N ARG A 110 -8.72 -1.54 -8.20
CA ARG A 110 -8.15 -1.87 -9.50
C ARG A 110 -6.67 -1.54 -9.56
N ASP A 111 -5.93 -2.34 -10.33
CA ASP A 111 -4.51 -2.15 -10.62
C ASP A 111 -3.64 -2.04 -9.36
N LEU A 112 -4.02 -2.77 -8.29
CA LEU A 112 -3.22 -2.84 -7.07
C LEU A 112 -1.89 -3.52 -7.37
N ARG A 113 -0.80 -2.81 -7.10
CA ARG A 113 0.56 -3.28 -7.35
C ARG A 113 1.49 -2.79 -6.26
N ILE A 114 2.48 -3.62 -5.92
CA ILE A 114 3.66 -3.19 -5.16
C ILE A 114 4.84 -3.05 -6.11
N LEU A 115 5.54 -1.91 -6.04
CA LEU A 115 6.75 -1.61 -6.79
C LEU A 115 7.91 -1.39 -5.83
N LEU A 116 9.06 -2.00 -6.13
CA LEU A 116 10.26 -1.92 -5.31
C LEU A 116 11.27 -1.06 -6.03
N TYR A 117 11.75 -0.01 -5.39
CA TYR A 117 12.81 0.87 -5.90
C TYR A 117 14.01 0.82 -4.98
N ASP A 118 15.20 1.03 -5.55
CA ASP A 118 16.34 1.48 -4.76
C ASP A 118 16.10 2.95 -4.39
N ALA A 119 16.06 3.24 -3.09
CA ALA A 119 15.79 4.58 -2.61
C ALA A 119 16.97 5.55 -2.82
N GLN A 120 18.18 5.02 -3.01
CA GLN A 120 19.39 5.81 -3.27
C GLN A 120 19.54 6.16 -4.75
N ALA A 121 18.84 5.47 -5.64
CA ALA A 121 18.78 5.80 -7.07
C ALA A 121 17.73 6.89 -7.33
N ALA A 122 18.17 8.06 -7.78
CA ALA A 122 17.30 9.23 -7.98
C ALA A 122 16.21 9.01 -9.05
N ASP A 123 16.49 8.23 -10.10
CA ASP A 123 15.58 8.00 -11.24
C ASP A 123 15.65 6.55 -11.75
N GLY A 124 15.85 5.60 -10.83
CA GLY A 124 15.92 4.19 -11.19
C GLY A 124 14.56 3.62 -11.61
N ASP A 125 14.56 2.77 -12.65
CA ASP A 125 13.47 1.82 -12.88
C ASP A 125 13.18 1.06 -11.57
N ALA A 126 11.93 0.64 -11.36
CA ALA A 126 11.63 -0.30 -10.30
C ALA A 126 12.52 -1.55 -10.46
N LEU A 127 13.08 -2.03 -9.36
CA LEU A 127 13.83 -3.28 -9.25
C LEU A 127 12.90 -4.46 -9.61
N ALA A 128 11.70 -4.44 -9.02
CA ALA A 128 10.66 -5.41 -9.29
C ALA A 128 9.26 -4.84 -9.06
N TYR A 129 8.25 -5.48 -9.61
CA TYR A 129 6.86 -5.25 -9.23
C TYR A 129 6.06 -6.54 -9.16
N PHE A 130 4.99 -6.51 -8.37
CA PHE A 130 4.02 -7.58 -8.28
C PHE A 130 2.60 -7.01 -8.34
N ASP A 131 1.80 -7.50 -9.29
CA ASP A 131 0.37 -7.21 -9.39
C ASP A 131 -0.39 -8.08 -8.39
N ILE A 132 -1.09 -7.43 -7.46
CA ILE A 132 -1.80 -8.08 -6.37
C ILE A 132 -3.27 -8.18 -6.75
N LYS A 133 -3.84 -9.36 -6.58
CA LYS A 133 -5.27 -9.60 -6.78
C LYS A 133 -5.85 -10.23 -5.50
N PRO A 134 -6.96 -9.70 -4.97
CA PRO A 134 -7.71 -10.40 -3.93
C PRO A 134 -8.16 -11.77 -4.47
N GLU A 135 -8.19 -12.78 -3.61
CA GLU A 135 -8.56 -14.14 -3.99
C GLU A 135 -10.08 -14.33 -3.95
N THR A 136 -10.72 -13.82 -2.89
CA THR A 136 -12.17 -13.92 -2.68
C THR A 136 -12.91 -12.62 -2.97
N GLY A 137 -12.22 -11.48 -2.88
CA GLY A 137 -12.82 -10.15 -2.97
C GLY A 137 -13.41 -9.66 -1.65
N GLU A 138 -13.41 -10.49 -0.60
CA GLU A 138 -13.90 -10.11 0.74
C GLU A 138 -12.76 -9.61 1.65
N GLU A 139 -11.52 -9.66 1.17
CA GLU A 139 -10.36 -9.30 1.96
C GLU A 139 -10.32 -7.79 2.18
N THR A 140 -10.01 -7.39 3.41
CA THR A 140 -9.88 -5.99 3.86
C THR A 140 -8.43 -5.68 4.26
N ALA A 141 -7.55 -6.68 4.26
CA ALA A 141 -6.10 -6.52 4.29
C ALA A 141 -5.41 -7.56 3.40
N LEU A 142 -4.25 -7.20 2.84
CA LEU A 142 -3.44 -8.02 1.95
C LEU A 142 -1.96 -7.90 2.31
N ILE A 143 -1.27 -9.02 2.53
CA ILE A 143 0.18 -9.06 2.55
C ILE A 143 0.66 -9.02 1.09
N CYS A 144 1.12 -7.85 0.65
CA CYS A 144 1.57 -7.64 -0.72
C CYS A 144 2.88 -8.38 -1.00
N GLY A 145 3.75 -8.47 0.00
CA GLY A 145 4.99 -9.22 -0.07
C GLY A 145 5.80 -9.10 1.21
N GLU A 146 6.96 -9.73 1.22
CA GLU A 146 7.89 -9.70 2.35
C GLU A 146 9.32 -9.40 1.90
N LEU A 147 10.02 -8.59 2.69
CA LEU A 147 11.48 -8.47 2.65
C LEU A 147 12.02 -9.47 3.66
N TYR A 148 12.93 -10.37 3.27
CA TYR A 148 13.46 -11.40 4.17
C TYR A 148 14.95 -11.61 3.98
N ARG A 149 15.63 -11.97 5.08
CA ARG A 149 17.05 -12.31 5.04
C ARG A 149 17.26 -13.71 4.48
N ARG A 150 18.25 -13.86 3.60
CA ARG A 150 18.72 -15.17 3.12
C ARG A 150 20.23 -15.13 2.89
N GLY A 151 20.96 -15.88 3.71
CA GLY A 151 22.43 -15.78 3.72
C GLY A 151 22.85 -14.42 4.24
N GLU A 152 23.73 -13.74 3.51
CA GLU A 152 24.24 -12.41 3.87
C GLU A 152 23.39 -11.25 3.29
N GLY A 153 22.39 -11.56 2.46
CA GLY A 153 21.60 -10.55 1.74
C GLY A 153 20.12 -10.56 2.07
N TRP A 154 19.43 -9.55 1.55
CA TRP A 154 17.98 -9.44 1.58
C TRP A 154 17.36 -9.86 0.26
N LYS A 155 16.14 -10.39 0.32
CA LYS A 155 15.34 -10.73 -0.84
C LYS A 155 13.93 -10.20 -0.65
N PHE A 156 13.25 -9.90 -1.75
CA PHE A 156 11.82 -9.65 -1.75
C PHE A 156 11.08 -10.90 -2.25
N ARG A 157 9.97 -11.27 -1.62
CA ARG A 157 9.04 -12.30 -2.08
C ARG A 157 7.65 -11.71 -2.27
N ALA A 158 7.05 -11.99 -3.43
CA ALA A 158 5.66 -11.65 -3.71
C ALA A 158 4.73 -12.66 -3.02
N LEU A 159 3.80 -12.20 -2.16
CA LEU A 159 2.91 -13.07 -1.40
C LEU A 159 1.46 -12.96 -1.91
N GLY A 160 0.85 -11.78 -1.81
CA GLY A 160 -0.55 -11.59 -2.19
C GLY A 160 -1.50 -12.48 -1.36
N GLU A 161 -1.26 -12.57 -0.05
CA GLU A 161 -2.11 -13.29 0.89
C GLU A 161 -3.15 -12.35 1.49
N GLY A 162 -4.41 -12.73 1.49
CA GLY A 162 -5.51 -11.88 1.90
C GLY A 162 -6.17 -12.27 3.21
N TYR A 163 -6.71 -11.27 3.90
CA TYR A 163 -7.32 -11.37 5.22
C TYR A 163 -8.69 -10.70 5.22
N SER A 164 -9.76 -11.48 5.42
CA SER A 164 -11.13 -10.98 5.52
C SER A 164 -11.43 -10.29 6.85
N ASN A 165 -10.72 -10.66 7.92
CA ASN A 165 -10.78 -10.03 9.25
C ASN A 165 -9.91 -8.76 9.36
N GLY A 166 -9.36 -8.28 8.23
CA GLY A 166 -8.67 -7.02 8.11
C GLY A 166 -7.33 -6.94 8.81
N LEU A 167 -6.85 -5.70 8.96
CA LEU A 167 -5.53 -5.42 9.53
C LEU A 167 -5.43 -5.90 10.97
N LYS A 168 -6.51 -5.82 11.75
CA LYS A 168 -6.57 -6.31 13.14
C LYS A 168 -6.32 -7.82 13.22
N GLY A 169 -6.98 -8.60 12.37
CA GLY A 169 -6.80 -10.04 12.31
C GLY A 169 -5.39 -10.44 11.91
N LEU A 170 -4.87 -9.80 10.85
CA LEU A 170 -3.49 -9.97 10.42
C LEU A 170 -2.50 -9.64 11.56
N ALA A 171 -2.66 -8.50 12.22
CA ALA A 171 -1.79 -8.07 13.32
C ALA A 171 -1.80 -9.07 14.49
N THR A 172 -2.99 -9.57 14.86
CA THR A 172 -3.15 -10.58 15.92
C THR A 172 -2.43 -11.88 15.58
N ASP A 173 -2.53 -12.34 14.32
CA ASP A 173 -1.87 -13.56 13.86
C ASP A 173 -0.33 -13.45 13.99
N PHE A 174 0.22 -12.25 13.82
CA PHE A 174 1.65 -11.98 14.00
C PHE A 174 2.05 -11.56 15.43
N GLY A 175 1.12 -11.51 16.38
CA GLY A 175 1.42 -11.35 17.81
C GLY A 175 1.27 -9.94 18.36
N ILE A 176 0.64 -9.03 17.62
CA ILE A 176 0.25 -7.72 18.12
C ILE A 176 -1.07 -7.87 18.88
N SER A 177 -1.09 -7.41 20.13
CA SER A 177 -2.33 -7.30 20.89
C SER A 177 -3.02 -5.99 20.54
N VAL A 178 -4.19 -6.04 19.90
CA VAL A 178 -5.01 -4.85 19.65
C VAL A 178 -6.02 -4.72 20.77
N ASP A 179 -5.69 -3.95 21.80
CA ASP A 179 -6.66 -3.60 22.86
C ASP A 179 -7.75 -2.70 22.26
N GLU A 180 -9.01 -3.15 22.35
CA GLU A 180 -10.17 -2.44 21.80
C GLU A 180 -10.57 -1.19 22.61
N SER A 181 -9.77 -0.79 23.60
CA SER A 181 -10.11 0.25 24.57
C SER A 181 -9.93 1.68 24.06
N GLU A 182 -9.22 1.91 22.96
CA GLU A 182 -8.96 3.26 22.42
C GLU A 182 -9.98 3.74 21.37
N ALA A 183 -10.87 2.87 20.90
CA ALA A 183 -11.90 3.22 19.90
C ALA A 183 -13.27 3.59 20.51
N ALA A 184 -13.42 3.53 21.84
CA ALA A 184 -14.69 3.74 22.54
C ALA A 184 -14.62 4.75 23.68
N GLN A 185 -13.72 5.73 23.61
CA GLN A 185 -13.75 6.86 24.53
C GLN A 185 -14.64 7.98 23.98
N GLU A 186 -15.94 7.68 23.84
CA GLU A 186 -16.95 8.70 24.04
C GLU A 186 -16.80 9.20 25.49
N PRO A 187 -16.78 10.52 25.75
CA PRO A 187 -16.73 11.02 27.11
C PRO A 187 -17.99 10.58 27.83
N ASP A 188 -17.84 9.69 28.81
CA ASP A 188 -18.84 9.36 29.80
C ASP A 188 -19.30 10.69 30.46
N PRO A 189 -20.59 11.06 30.43
CA PRO A 189 -21.07 12.31 31.02
C PRO A 189 -21.09 12.29 32.56
N SER A 190 -20.42 11.31 33.19
CA SER A 190 -20.47 11.06 34.63
C SER A 190 -19.34 11.74 35.43
N ASP A 191 -18.84 12.90 35.00
CA ASP A 191 -17.93 13.70 35.83
C ASP A 191 -18.22 15.22 35.74
N VAL A 192 -19.29 15.63 36.42
CA VAL A 192 -19.49 17.03 36.86
C VAL A 192 -19.44 17.08 38.37
N THR A 193 -18.28 16.78 38.95
CA THR A 193 -17.99 17.09 40.35
C THR A 193 -17.76 18.61 40.51
N GLN A 194 -18.86 19.30 40.86
CA GLN A 194 -18.93 20.30 41.93
C GLN A 194 -17.90 21.47 41.92
N LEU A 195 -18.33 22.62 41.38
CA LEU A 195 -17.70 23.94 41.62
C LEU A 195 -18.03 24.46 43.05
N PRO A 196 -17.11 25.16 43.75
CA PRO A 196 -17.35 25.69 45.10
C PRO A 196 -18.16 27.00 45.10
N PRO A 197 -18.86 27.35 46.19
CA PRO A 197 -19.69 28.56 46.26
C PRO A 197 -18.87 29.79 46.69
N PRO A 198 -19.15 31.00 46.17
CA PRO A 198 -18.65 32.23 46.76
C PRO A 198 -19.57 32.70 47.90
N THR A 199 -18.99 32.90 49.09
CA THR A 199 -19.63 33.57 50.23
C THR A 199 -19.11 35.00 50.31
N ALA A 200 -20.00 36.00 50.40
CA ALA A 200 -19.81 37.20 51.25
C ALA A 200 -20.87 38.31 51.04
N HIS A 201 -21.69 38.49 52.08
CA HIS A 201 -22.10 39.75 52.72
C HIS A 201 -23.15 40.71 52.10
N VAL A 202 -24.24 40.86 52.88
CA VAL A 202 -25.27 41.94 52.92
C VAL A 202 -24.76 43.11 53.79
N PRO A 203 -25.32 44.36 53.75
CA PRO A 203 -26.59 44.65 54.43
C PRO A 203 -27.52 45.68 53.73
N ALA A 204 -28.74 45.79 54.27
CA ALA A 204 -29.90 46.54 53.81
C ALA A 204 -29.88 48.06 54.10
N SER A 205 -30.66 48.85 53.34
CA SER A 205 -31.58 49.89 53.84
C SER A 205 -32.46 50.51 52.74
N ASP A 206 -33.71 50.79 53.13
CA ASP A 206 -34.84 51.36 52.39
C ASP A 206 -34.64 52.78 51.81
N ARG A 207 -35.32 53.09 50.69
CA ARG A 207 -36.44 54.07 50.57
C ARG A 207 -36.61 54.67 49.14
N THR A 208 -37.77 54.39 48.55
CA THR A 208 -38.72 55.27 47.80
C THR A 208 -38.23 56.35 46.82
N SER A 209 -38.58 56.21 45.52
CA SER A 209 -39.66 56.97 44.82
C SER A 209 -39.48 57.07 43.29
N SER A 210 -40.59 56.81 42.56
CA SER A 210 -41.07 57.34 41.24
C SER A 210 -40.12 57.43 40.03
N GLU A 211 -40.49 57.13 38.78
CA GLU A 211 -41.81 57.03 38.14
C GLU A 211 -41.72 56.35 36.75
N ALA A 212 -42.85 55.77 36.35
CA ALA A 212 -43.36 55.35 35.03
C ALA A 212 -42.54 55.56 33.73
N LEU A 213 -42.61 54.56 32.83
CA LEU A 213 -43.52 54.53 31.66
C LEU A 213 -43.47 53.18 30.90
N THR A 214 -44.60 52.46 30.99
CA THR A 214 -45.36 51.81 29.91
C THR A 214 -44.67 50.89 28.88
N GLN A 215 -45.00 49.59 28.92
CA GLN A 215 -45.76 48.91 27.83
C GLN A 215 -46.26 47.50 28.23
N PRO A 216 -47.55 47.16 27.96
CA PRO A 216 -48.17 45.90 28.38
C PRO A 216 -48.00 44.74 27.37
N GLN A 217 -47.82 43.54 27.93
CA GLN A 217 -47.86 42.24 27.24
C GLN A 217 -49.30 41.81 26.91
N ALA A 218 -49.45 41.02 25.83
CA ALA A 218 -50.65 40.25 25.53
C ALA A 218 -50.30 38.77 25.21
N PRO A 219 -51.23 37.81 25.44
CA PRO A 219 -50.92 36.42 25.76
C PRO A 219 -51.03 35.42 24.59
N LEU A 220 -50.48 34.22 24.86
CA LEU A 220 -50.48 32.96 24.10
C LEU A 220 -51.82 32.60 23.40
N VAL A 221 -51.73 32.12 22.15
CA VAL A 221 -52.81 31.46 21.39
C VAL A 221 -52.30 30.09 20.88
N PRO A 222 -53.08 28.99 20.99
CA PRO A 222 -52.69 27.65 20.53
C PRO A 222 -52.78 27.48 19.01
N PRO A 223 -52.09 26.51 18.38
CA PRO A 223 -52.22 26.24 16.95
C PRO A 223 -53.49 25.42 16.63
N ALA A 224 -54.20 25.85 15.59
CA ALA A 224 -55.31 25.13 14.96
C ALA A 224 -54.87 24.60 13.56
N PRO A 225 -55.55 23.59 12.99
CA PRO A 225 -54.97 22.68 12.00
C PRO A 225 -54.88 23.26 10.59
N GLU A 226 -53.90 22.75 9.83
CA GLU A 226 -53.68 23.03 8.42
C GLU A 226 -54.92 22.67 7.58
N VAL A 227 -55.37 23.64 6.77
CA VAL A 227 -56.25 23.39 5.62
C VAL A 227 -55.43 23.59 4.36
N SER A 228 -55.23 22.50 3.64
CA SER A 228 -54.56 22.41 2.34
C SER A 228 -55.07 23.45 1.35
N ARG A 229 -54.15 24.18 0.71
CA ARG A 229 -54.42 24.94 -0.52
C ARG A 229 -53.72 24.27 -1.71
N PRO A 230 -54.36 24.16 -2.89
CA PRO A 230 -53.74 23.59 -4.08
C PRO A 230 -52.63 24.49 -4.64
N LEU A 231 -51.55 23.89 -5.13
CA LEU A 231 -50.51 24.56 -5.91
C LEU A 231 -51.08 25.09 -7.25
N PRO A 232 -50.65 26.27 -7.73
CA PRO A 232 -50.95 26.75 -9.08
C PRO A 232 -50.22 25.90 -10.14
N PRO A 233 -50.75 25.80 -11.38
CA PRO A 233 -50.12 25.02 -12.43
C PRO A 233 -48.78 25.63 -12.86
N GLU A 234 -47.74 24.81 -12.91
CA GLU A 234 -46.45 25.16 -13.50
C GLU A 234 -46.62 25.49 -15.00
N GLN A 235 -46.23 26.70 -15.38
CA GLN A 235 -45.99 27.04 -16.78
C GLN A 235 -44.68 26.38 -17.23
N PRO A 236 -44.64 25.69 -18.39
CA PRO A 236 -43.40 25.13 -18.90
C PRO A 236 -42.42 26.24 -19.26
N ALA A 237 -41.28 26.28 -18.57
CA ALA A 237 -40.15 27.12 -18.94
C ALA A 237 -39.64 26.71 -20.33
N GLY A 238 -39.38 27.71 -21.17
CA GLY A 238 -38.98 27.56 -22.56
C GLY A 238 -37.76 26.66 -22.75
N VAL A 239 -37.84 25.85 -23.81
CA VAL A 239 -36.78 24.98 -24.31
C VAL A 239 -35.53 25.83 -24.64
N PRO A 240 -34.35 25.54 -24.08
CA PRO A 240 -33.12 26.09 -24.63
C PRO A 240 -32.88 25.49 -26.02
N ALA A 241 -32.60 26.36 -27.00
CA ALA A 241 -32.28 25.98 -28.37
C ALA A 241 -31.07 25.02 -28.39
N GLN A 242 -31.25 23.87 -29.04
CA GLN A 242 -30.19 22.92 -29.35
C GLN A 242 -29.13 23.62 -30.23
N PRO A 243 -27.82 23.54 -29.93
CA PRO A 243 -26.81 23.88 -30.92
C PRO A 243 -26.87 22.85 -32.05
N ALA A 244 -26.93 23.35 -33.28
CA ALA A 244 -26.87 22.53 -34.48
C ALA A 244 -25.60 21.66 -34.47
N TYR A 245 -25.77 20.37 -34.74
CA TYR A 245 -24.68 19.45 -35.08
C TYR A 245 -24.00 19.96 -36.36
N GLY A 246 -22.93 20.74 -36.18
CA GLY A 246 -21.98 21.05 -37.23
C GLY A 246 -21.08 19.86 -37.49
N TYR A 247 -21.02 19.42 -38.74
CA TYR A 247 -19.96 18.54 -39.22
C TYR A 247 -18.58 19.11 -38.85
N PRO A 248 -17.61 18.30 -38.41
CA PRO A 248 -16.24 18.77 -38.36
C PRO A 248 -15.78 19.11 -39.79
N PRO A 249 -15.09 20.24 -40.01
CA PRO A 249 -14.45 20.47 -41.30
C PRO A 249 -13.42 19.35 -41.53
N GLN A 250 -13.45 18.74 -42.71
CA GLN A 250 -12.38 17.85 -43.15
C GLN A 250 -11.08 18.64 -43.15
N GLN A 251 -10.14 18.19 -42.31
CA GLN A 251 -8.75 18.63 -42.33
C GLN A 251 -8.19 18.34 -43.75
N PRO A 252 -7.58 19.31 -44.44
CA PRO A 252 -6.80 19.01 -45.63
C PRO A 252 -5.70 18.01 -45.24
N ALA A 253 -5.54 16.95 -46.01
CA ALA A 253 -4.45 16.00 -45.85
C ALA A 253 -3.12 16.78 -45.80
N ALA A 254 -2.38 16.63 -44.71
CA ALA A 254 -1.01 17.11 -44.65
C ALA A 254 -0.21 16.40 -45.75
N THR A 255 0.32 17.18 -46.68
CA THR A 255 1.37 16.74 -47.60
C THR A 255 2.57 16.32 -46.78
N GLN A 256 2.88 15.02 -46.75
CA GLN A 256 4.13 14.54 -46.20
C GLN A 256 5.30 15.06 -47.07
N PRO A 257 6.40 15.55 -46.47
CA PRO A 257 7.62 15.74 -47.23
C PRO A 257 8.15 14.36 -47.66
N ALA A 258 8.33 14.20 -48.96
CA ALA A 258 8.97 13.03 -49.55
C ALA A 258 10.46 12.99 -49.15
N TYR A 259 10.77 12.29 -48.07
CA TYR A 259 12.12 11.82 -47.80
C TYR A 259 12.27 10.40 -48.37
N GLY A 260 13.09 10.30 -49.42
CA GLY A 260 13.37 9.07 -50.12
C GLY A 260 14.14 8.07 -49.27
N TYR A 261 13.61 6.86 -49.20
CA TYR A 261 14.39 5.64 -49.00
C TYR A 261 14.07 4.68 -50.16
N PRO A 262 15.08 4.02 -50.76
CA PRO A 262 14.86 3.12 -51.88
C PRO A 262 14.13 1.83 -51.44
N GLN A 263 13.11 1.44 -52.21
CA GLN A 263 12.47 0.13 -52.11
C GLN A 263 13.45 -0.98 -52.54
N PRO A 264 13.56 -2.10 -51.81
CA PRO A 264 14.11 -3.32 -52.37
C PRO A 264 13.07 -4.02 -53.25
N THR A 265 13.44 -4.21 -54.51
CA THR A 265 12.75 -5.04 -55.50
C THR A 265 12.78 -6.53 -55.14
N SER A 266 11.62 -7.19 -55.25
CA SER A 266 11.39 -8.60 -55.64
C SER A 266 12.47 -9.66 -55.33
N GLN A 267 12.16 -10.59 -54.41
CA GLN A 267 12.85 -11.87 -54.29
C GLN A 267 12.24 -12.93 -55.24
N PRO A 268 13.06 -13.73 -55.95
CA PRO A 268 12.59 -14.90 -56.68
C PRO A 268 12.49 -16.15 -55.77
N ALA A 269 11.57 -17.04 -56.12
CA ALA A 269 11.36 -18.33 -55.48
C ALA A 269 12.47 -19.34 -55.80
N TYR A 270 13.03 -19.96 -54.76
CA TYR A 270 13.83 -21.19 -54.77
C TYR A 270 13.52 -21.87 -53.42
N GLY A 271 13.06 -23.12 -53.29
CA GLY A 271 13.57 -24.35 -53.89
C GLY A 271 14.09 -25.22 -52.74
N TYR A 272 13.24 -26.08 -52.17
CA TYR A 272 13.55 -26.96 -51.03
C TYR A 272 14.56 -28.07 -51.43
N PRO A 273 15.61 -28.35 -50.64
CA PRO A 273 16.29 -29.64 -50.70
C PRO A 273 15.76 -30.64 -49.64
N PRO A 274 15.68 -31.94 -49.97
CA PRO A 274 15.06 -32.97 -49.11
C PRO A 274 15.96 -33.44 -47.96
N ALA A 275 15.31 -33.91 -46.89
CA ALA A 275 15.91 -34.53 -45.71
C ALA A 275 16.47 -35.94 -46.01
N PRO A 276 17.58 -36.36 -45.38
CA PRO A 276 18.01 -37.75 -45.43
C PRO A 276 17.23 -38.62 -44.44
N ALA A 277 16.91 -39.82 -44.90
CA ALA A 277 16.12 -40.85 -44.24
C ALA A 277 16.84 -41.47 -43.02
N THR A 278 16.07 -41.73 -41.97
CA THR A 278 16.41 -42.62 -40.86
C THR A 278 16.31 -44.08 -41.28
N ALA A 279 17.41 -44.83 -41.15
CA ALA A 279 17.41 -46.29 -41.17
C ALA A 279 17.90 -46.83 -39.81
N ALA A 280 17.27 -47.92 -39.38
CA ALA A 280 17.29 -48.50 -38.05
C ALA A 280 18.55 -49.33 -37.72
N ALA A 281 18.65 -49.66 -36.42
CA ALA A 281 19.13 -50.91 -35.81
C ALA A 281 20.41 -50.83 -34.95
N GLY A 282 20.29 -51.34 -33.72
CA GLY A 282 21.38 -52.02 -33.00
C GLY A 282 21.95 -51.29 -31.77
N ALA A 283 21.49 -51.66 -30.57
CA ALA A 283 22.34 -51.73 -29.38
C ALA A 283 23.07 -53.11 -29.36
N PRO A 284 24.02 -53.42 -28.45
CA PRO A 284 24.64 -52.63 -27.38
C PRO A 284 26.20 -52.69 -27.40
N GLY A 285 26.87 -51.79 -26.68
CA GLY A 285 28.31 -51.88 -26.41
C GLY A 285 28.71 -50.89 -25.33
N GLY A 286 29.31 -51.39 -24.25
CA GLY A 286 29.53 -50.67 -22.99
C GLY A 286 30.68 -49.66 -22.98
N TYR A 287 31.19 -49.47 -21.75
CA TYR A 287 32.22 -48.51 -21.31
C TYR A 287 31.68 -47.07 -21.25
N GLY A 288 31.64 -46.35 -20.14
CA GLY A 288 32.27 -46.45 -18.83
C GLY A 288 32.31 -45.00 -18.31
N PHE A 289 31.73 -44.74 -17.14
CA PHE A 289 31.73 -43.42 -16.51
C PHE A 289 33.16 -43.03 -16.10
N PRO A 290 33.51 -41.73 -16.10
CA PRO A 290 34.26 -41.19 -14.97
C PRO A 290 33.45 -40.11 -14.20
N PRO A 291 33.39 -40.18 -12.86
CA PRO A 291 32.68 -39.22 -12.02
C PRO A 291 33.41 -37.87 -11.88
N PRO A 292 32.70 -36.80 -11.44
CA PRO A 292 33.27 -35.46 -11.31
C PRO A 292 34.34 -35.37 -10.21
N ALA A 293 35.43 -34.67 -10.53
CA ALA A 293 36.58 -34.47 -9.66
C ALA A 293 36.22 -33.69 -8.39
N ALA A 294 36.54 -34.28 -7.23
CA ALA A 294 36.58 -33.60 -5.94
C ALA A 294 37.87 -32.78 -5.85
N ALA A 295 37.74 -31.49 -5.51
CA ALA A 295 38.87 -30.61 -5.23
C ALA A 295 39.58 -31.08 -3.94
N SER A 296 40.87 -31.33 -4.04
CA SER A 296 41.73 -31.62 -2.88
C SER A 296 42.15 -30.29 -2.22
N PRO A 297 42.13 -30.17 -0.88
CA PRO A 297 42.66 -28.99 -0.20
C PRO A 297 44.20 -28.95 -0.27
N ASP A 298 44.72 -27.74 -0.36
CA ASP A 298 46.14 -27.40 -0.50
C ASP A 298 46.98 -27.93 0.70
N PRO A 299 48.04 -28.74 0.47
CA PRO A 299 48.88 -29.28 1.53
C PRO A 299 49.72 -28.22 2.28
N ASP A 300 49.80 -26.99 1.78
CA ASP A 300 50.59 -25.90 2.38
C ASP A 300 49.75 -24.87 3.17
N PHE A 301 48.45 -25.10 3.34
CA PHE A 301 47.62 -24.22 4.18
C PHE A 301 47.94 -24.40 5.67
N ARG A 302 48.68 -23.43 6.25
CA ARG A 302 48.84 -23.29 7.70
C ARG A 302 47.93 -22.21 8.26
N LEU A 303 47.14 -22.58 9.28
CA LEU A 303 46.38 -21.63 10.09
C LEU A 303 47.33 -20.65 10.80
N PRO A 304 46.99 -19.35 10.89
CA PRO A 304 47.77 -18.40 11.67
C PRO A 304 47.74 -18.77 13.16
N PRO A 305 48.81 -18.49 13.93
CA PRO A 305 48.86 -18.79 15.35
C PRO A 305 47.74 -18.04 16.08
N GLN A 306 46.96 -18.78 16.88
CA GLN A 306 45.97 -18.19 17.76
C GLN A 306 46.66 -17.24 18.75
N GLY A 307 46.19 -16.00 18.81
CA GLY A 307 46.66 -15.00 19.76
C GLY A 307 46.46 -15.45 21.21
N PRO A 308 47.15 -14.81 22.17
CA PRO A 308 47.18 -15.25 23.56
C PRO A 308 45.77 -15.32 24.16
N GLN A 309 45.45 -16.49 24.70
CA GLN A 309 44.28 -16.74 25.54
C GLN A 309 44.44 -15.91 26.81
N PHE A 310 43.60 -14.88 26.99
CA PHE A 310 43.50 -14.18 28.27
C PHE A 310 42.84 -15.11 29.29
N ILE A 311 43.64 -15.66 30.19
CA ILE A 311 43.20 -16.34 31.41
C ILE A 311 43.50 -15.44 32.61
N GLY A 312 42.47 -15.15 33.39
CA GLY A 312 42.55 -14.63 34.77
C GLY A 312 42.34 -13.12 34.90
N ARG A 313 41.54 -12.61 35.84
CA ARG A 313 41.08 -13.16 37.12
C ARG A 313 39.64 -12.74 37.42
#